data_AF-A0A5J4NI69-F1
#
_entry.id   AF-A0A5J4NI69-F1
#
_cell.length_a   1.000
_cell.length_b   1.000
_cell.length_c   1.000
_cell.angle_alpha   90.00
_cell.angle_beta   90.00
_cell.angle_gamma   90.00
#
_symmetry.space_group_name_H-M   'P 1'
#
loop_
_entity.id
_entity.type
_entity.pdbx_description
1 polymer ?
#
loop_
_entity_poly.entity_id
_entity_poly.type
_entity_poly.pdbx_seq_one_letter_code
_entity_poly.pdbx_strand_id
1 'polypeptide(L)'
;MRFRPKCNITAFHKSIFSSVFDADFFSRFDLVFNALDNHAARRHVNRMCVATKIPLIESGTAGYLGQVEPLIPAGLPSLNGVRDNAESNTSKEDFRTGCYECQPRGAGQRTFPACTIRNTPSEPIHCVVWAKYLFNQLFGEPDVDDEDVSPDLTDPDLQRNETTVSKGTNEVTNDSAHPKEVSESTSVIGSANGSTSLRDWFSAQWKEKNHEGQRLTAARNLAWRLFHQDLVTLVGMRDLWVDRRDRREPSPMDSSTLEKAVNHNS
;
A
#
# COMPACT_ATOMS: atom_id res chain seq x y z
N MET A 1 -7.43 21.02 -33.42
CA MET A 1 -8.59 20.16 -33.74
C MET A 1 -8.93 20.29 -35.22
N ARG A 2 -8.74 19.24 -36.01
CA ARG A 2 -9.02 19.26 -37.47
C ARG A 2 -10.42 18.78 -37.84
N PHE A 3 -11.08 17.98 -36.98
CA PHE A 3 -12.31 17.28 -37.34
C PHE A 3 -13.60 18.13 -37.21
N ARG A 4 -13.67 19.02 -36.22
CA ARG A 4 -14.83 19.92 -36.02
C ARG A 4 -14.41 21.30 -35.52
N PRO A 5 -13.97 22.21 -36.41
CA PRO A 5 -13.35 23.48 -36.02
C PRO A 5 -14.31 24.49 -35.38
N LYS A 6 -15.64 24.29 -35.50
CA LYS A 6 -16.66 25.14 -34.88
C LYS A 6 -16.93 24.84 -33.40
N CYS A 7 -16.34 23.78 -32.84
CA CYS A 7 -16.50 23.45 -31.42
C CYS A 7 -15.68 24.42 -30.56
N ASN A 8 -16.31 24.99 -29.53
CA ASN A 8 -15.61 25.74 -28.49
C ASN A 8 -15.13 24.78 -27.40
N ILE A 9 -13.83 24.58 -27.26
CA ILE A 9 -13.24 23.67 -26.28
C ILE A 9 -12.16 24.40 -25.49
N THR A 10 -12.30 24.40 -24.18
CA THR A 10 -11.30 24.92 -23.25
C THR A 10 -10.61 23.75 -22.55
N ALA A 11 -9.31 23.60 -22.79
CA ALA A 11 -8.52 22.54 -22.18
C ALA A 11 -7.77 23.06 -20.95
N PHE A 12 -7.86 22.33 -19.84
CA PHE A 12 -7.11 22.62 -18.64
C PHE A 12 -6.14 21.47 -18.35
N HIS A 13 -4.86 21.79 -18.24
CA HIS A 13 -3.83 20.84 -17.81
C HIS A 13 -3.54 21.02 -16.32
N LYS A 14 -4.47 20.57 -15.48
CA LYS A 14 -4.41 20.65 -14.01
C LYS A 14 -5.18 19.48 -13.38
N SER A 15 -4.82 19.13 -12.15
CA SER A 15 -5.59 18.20 -11.34
C SER A 15 -6.96 18.79 -11.00
N ILE A 16 -8.02 17.98 -11.00
CA ILE A 16 -9.37 18.42 -10.61
C ILE A 16 -9.44 18.90 -9.15
N PHE A 17 -8.49 18.48 -8.31
CA PHE A 17 -8.34 18.96 -6.94
C PHE A 17 -7.76 20.37 -6.83
N SER A 18 -7.36 20.99 -7.96
CA SER A 18 -6.83 22.35 -7.94
C SER A 18 -7.91 23.34 -7.51
N SER A 19 -7.56 24.30 -6.66
CA SER A 19 -8.49 25.32 -6.13
C SER A 19 -9.18 26.17 -7.19
N VAL A 20 -8.71 26.17 -8.43
CA VAL A 20 -9.36 26.85 -9.56
C VAL A 20 -10.65 26.15 -10.02
N PHE A 21 -10.89 24.91 -9.59
CA PHE A 21 -12.07 24.11 -9.92
C PHE A 21 -13.02 24.03 -8.73
N ASP A 22 -13.39 25.19 -8.20
CA ASP A 22 -14.28 25.35 -7.05
C ASP A 22 -15.78 25.28 -7.44
N ALA A 23 -16.66 25.54 -6.47
CA ALA A 23 -18.10 25.46 -6.68
C ALA A 23 -18.57 26.45 -7.77
N ASP A 24 -17.94 27.62 -7.86
CA ASP A 24 -18.25 28.62 -8.88
C ASP A 24 -17.85 28.12 -10.27
N PHE A 25 -16.69 27.45 -10.39
CA PHE A 25 -16.28 26.80 -11.64
C PHE A 25 -17.34 25.77 -12.09
N PHE A 26 -17.77 24.89 -11.19
CA PHE A 26 -18.73 23.82 -11.48
C PHE A 26 -20.13 24.34 -11.80
N SER A 27 -20.57 25.43 -11.16
CA SER A 27 -21.90 26.03 -11.37
C SER A 27 -22.11 26.61 -12.77
N ARG A 28 -21.06 26.70 -13.58
CA ARG A 28 -21.12 27.21 -14.97
C ARG A 28 -21.51 26.14 -15.99
N PHE A 29 -21.57 24.87 -15.61
CA PHE A 29 -21.87 23.77 -16.52
C PHE A 29 -23.32 23.30 -16.38
N ASP A 30 -23.92 22.92 -17.49
CA ASP A 30 -25.24 22.29 -17.50
C ASP A 30 -25.19 20.80 -17.12
N LEU A 31 -24.03 20.16 -17.34
CA LEU A 31 -23.81 18.73 -17.19
C LEU A 31 -22.31 18.45 -17.01
N VAL A 32 -21.98 17.51 -16.13
CA VAL A 32 -20.61 17.01 -15.95
C VAL A 32 -20.54 15.54 -16.38
N PHE A 33 -19.48 15.17 -17.09
CA PHE A 33 -19.17 13.78 -17.41
C PHE A 33 -17.86 13.39 -16.71
N ASN A 34 -17.91 12.32 -15.92
CA ASN A 34 -16.69 11.70 -15.44
C ASN A 34 -16.09 10.77 -16.49
N ALA A 35 -14.76 10.86 -16.60
CA ALA A 35 -13.91 9.97 -17.37
C ALA A 35 -12.63 9.70 -16.58
N LEU A 36 -12.80 9.41 -15.29
CA LEU A 36 -11.73 9.31 -14.29
C LEU A 36 -11.43 7.85 -13.94
N ASP A 37 -10.20 7.56 -13.54
CA ASP A 37 -9.70 6.21 -13.23
C ASP A 37 -9.46 5.95 -11.72
N ASN A 38 -9.65 6.97 -10.87
CA ASN A 38 -9.39 6.86 -9.44
C ASN A 38 -10.59 7.30 -8.59
N HIS A 39 -10.81 6.57 -7.50
CA HIS A 39 -11.97 6.80 -6.62
C HIS A 39 -11.94 8.18 -5.93
N ALA A 40 -10.74 8.68 -5.57
CA ALA A 40 -10.61 9.96 -4.87
C ALA A 40 -11.14 11.12 -5.73
N ALA A 41 -10.74 11.20 -6.99
CA ALA A 41 -11.19 12.24 -7.91
C ALA A 41 -12.69 12.10 -8.22
N ARG A 42 -13.19 10.87 -8.41
CA ARG A 42 -14.64 10.62 -8.61
C ARG A 42 -15.47 11.11 -7.43
N ARG A 43 -15.06 10.82 -6.19
CA ARG A 43 -15.73 11.34 -4.97
C ARG A 43 -15.67 12.86 -4.90
N HIS A 44 -14.53 13.46 -5.23
CA HIS A 44 -14.41 14.92 -5.24
C HIS A 44 -15.38 15.56 -6.24
N VAL A 45 -15.39 15.11 -7.50
CA VAL A 45 -16.33 15.60 -8.52
C VAL A 45 -17.79 15.35 -8.13
N ASN A 46 -18.10 14.17 -7.57
CA ASN A 46 -19.43 13.86 -7.04
C ASN A 46 -19.88 14.91 -6.01
N ARG A 47 -19.05 15.21 -5.00
CA ARG A 47 -19.36 16.20 -3.97
C ARG A 47 -19.54 17.61 -4.54
N MET A 48 -18.71 17.99 -5.50
CA MET A 48 -18.85 19.28 -6.20
C MET A 48 -20.19 19.36 -6.93
N CYS A 49 -20.55 18.34 -7.71
CA CYS A 49 -21.81 18.29 -8.45
C CYS A 49 -23.05 18.25 -7.54
N VAL A 50 -22.97 17.53 -6.42
CA VAL A 50 -24.02 17.53 -5.39
C VAL A 50 -24.18 18.93 -4.78
N ALA A 51 -23.07 19.60 -4.43
CA ALA A 51 -23.10 20.92 -3.82
C ALA A 51 -23.64 22.00 -4.77
N THR A 52 -23.28 21.94 -6.05
CA THR A 52 -23.70 22.91 -7.08
C THR A 52 -25.00 22.53 -7.78
N LYS A 53 -25.57 21.36 -7.45
CA LYS A 53 -26.78 20.80 -8.06
C LYS A 53 -26.66 20.62 -9.58
N ILE A 54 -25.47 20.30 -10.07
CA ILE A 54 -25.22 19.99 -11.47
C ILE A 54 -25.33 18.48 -11.69
N PRO A 55 -26.10 18.00 -12.69
CA PRO A 55 -26.15 16.58 -13.00
C PRO A 55 -24.77 16.04 -13.39
N LEU A 56 -24.50 14.80 -13.00
CA LEU A 56 -23.24 14.10 -13.27
C LEU A 56 -23.52 12.77 -13.97
N ILE A 57 -22.84 12.51 -15.08
CA ILE A 57 -22.79 11.18 -15.69
C ILE A 57 -21.50 10.50 -15.25
N GLU A 58 -21.63 9.49 -14.40
CA GLU A 58 -20.52 8.65 -13.99
C GLU A 58 -20.36 7.46 -14.94
N SER A 59 -19.11 7.02 -15.14
CA SER A 59 -18.83 5.85 -15.96
C SER A 59 -17.61 5.09 -15.46
N GLY A 60 -17.48 3.84 -15.87
CA GLY A 60 -16.30 3.05 -15.59
C GLY A 60 -16.20 1.84 -16.50
N THR A 61 -14.97 1.38 -16.69
CA THR A 61 -14.65 0.20 -17.51
C THR A 61 -13.61 -0.66 -16.80
N ALA A 62 -13.70 -1.97 -17.01
CA ALA A 62 -12.73 -2.95 -16.54
C ALA A 62 -12.70 -4.13 -17.53
N GLY A 63 -11.68 -4.17 -18.40
CA GLY A 63 -11.64 -5.14 -19.50
C GLY A 63 -12.84 -4.97 -20.44
N TYR A 64 -13.63 -6.03 -20.62
CA TYR A 64 -14.85 -6.02 -21.44
C TYR A 64 -16.10 -5.50 -20.71
N LEU A 65 -16.01 -5.27 -19.40
CA LEU A 65 -17.13 -4.78 -18.61
C LEU A 65 -17.11 -3.26 -18.55
N GLY A 66 -18.30 -2.66 -18.52
CA GLY A 66 -18.46 -1.23 -18.29
C GLY A 66 -19.86 -0.88 -17.83
N GLN A 67 -19.98 0.32 -17.26
CA GLN A 67 -21.23 0.86 -16.77
C GLN A 67 -21.29 2.37 -16.98
N VAL A 68 -22.52 2.88 -17.07
CA VAL A 68 -22.84 4.31 -17.06
C VAL A 68 -23.95 4.52 -16.05
N GLU A 69 -23.80 5.52 -15.20
CA GLU A 69 -24.74 5.83 -14.13
C GLU A 69 -25.03 7.34 -14.11
N PRO A 70 -26.26 7.75 -14.48
CA PRO A 70 -26.70 9.12 -14.30
C PRO A 70 -26.95 9.42 -12.81
N LEU A 71 -26.30 10.47 -12.29
CA LEU A 71 -26.44 10.97 -10.93
C LEU A 71 -27.11 12.35 -10.96
N ILE A 72 -28.35 12.42 -10.51
CA ILE A 72 -29.21 13.61 -10.62
C ILE A 72 -29.51 14.17 -9.21
N PRO A 73 -28.90 15.33 -8.86
CA PRO A 73 -29.14 16.00 -7.59
C PRO A 73 -30.61 16.41 -7.38
N ALA A 74 -30.98 16.64 -6.11
CA ALA A 74 -32.28 17.16 -5.73
C ALA A 74 -32.55 18.58 -6.27
N GLY A 75 -33.83 18.89 -6.47
CA GLY A 75 -34.27 20.26 -6.78
C GLY A 75 -34.14 20.69 -8.24
N LEU A 76 -33.75 19.77 -9.15
CA LEU A 76 -33.75 20.02 -10.60
C LEU A 76 -35.16 19.81 -11.19
N PRO A 77 -35.63 20.67 -12.13
CA PRO A 77 -36.91 20.49 -12.79
C PRO A 77 -36.99 19.14 -13.54
N SER A 78 -38.11 18.42 -13.41
CA SER A 78 -38.38 17.24 -14.23
C SER A 78 -38.61 17.68 -15.69
N LEU A 79 -37.74 17.21 -16.60
CA LEU A 79 -37.69 17.62 -18.01
C LEU A 79 -38.97 17.35 -18.82
N ASN A 80 -39.91 16.54 -18.31
CA ASN A 80 -41.07 16.10 -19.11
C ASN A 80 -42.44 16.38 -18.49
N GLY A 81 -42.56 17.10 -17.37
CA GLY A 81 -43.87 17.28 -16.72
C GLY A 81 -44.57 15.94 -16.39
N VAL A 82 -43.83 14.84 -16.42
CA VAL A 82 -44.26 13.54 -15.90
C VAL A 82 -44.46 13.81 -14.42
N ARG A 83 -45.72 13.95 -14.04
CA ARG A 83 -46.14 13.83 -12.67
C ARG A 83 -45.62 12.47 -12.24
N ASP A 84 -44.62 12.48 -11.37
CA ASP A 84 -44.24 11.28 -10.66
C ASP A 84 -45.54 10.76 -10.04
N ASN A 85 -46.04 9.62 -10.52
CA ASN A 85 -47.17 8.91 -9.91
C ASN A 85 -46.72 8.28 -8.58
N ALA A 86 -45.80 8.93 -7.87
CA ALA A 86 -45.43 8.62 -6.52
C ALA A 86 -46.50 9.29 -5.63
N GLU A 87 -47.52 8.50 -5.30
CA GLU A 87 -48.22 8.65 -4.03
C GLU A 87 -47.19 8.52 -2.89
N SER A 88 -46.42 9.56 -2.65
CA SER A 88 -45.60 9.67 -1.45
C SER A 88 -45.29 11.12 -1.20
N ASN A 89 -45.22 11.48 0.08
CA ASN A 89 -44.89 12.79 0.63
C ASN A 89 -43.45 13.23 0.31
N THR A 90 -43.05 13.23 -0.96
CA THR A 90 -41.70 13.56 -1.42
C THR A 90 -41.53 15.08 -1.39
N SER A 91 -40.64 15.53 -0.52
CA SER A 91 -40.35 16.93 -0.27
C SER A 91 -39.69 17.56 -1.50
N LYS A 92 -39.77 18.89 -1.62
CA LYS A 92 -39.13 19.67 -2.69
C LYS A 92 -37.59 19.54 -2.71
N GLU A 93 -37.01 18.77 -1.80
CA GLU A 93 -35.58 18.57 -1.57
C GLU A 93 -35.10 17.13 -1.84
N ASP A 94 -35.94 16.28 -2.44
CA ASP A 94 -35.59 14.87 -2.61
C ASP A 94 -34.71 14.64 -3.85
N PHE A 95 -33.63 13.87 -3.68
CA PHE A 95 -32.70 13.48 -4.74
C PHE A 95 -33.38 12.50 -5.70
N ARG A 96 -33.24 12.72 -7.02
CA ARG A 96 -33.85 11.84 -8.03
C ARG A 96 -33.12 10.51 -8.17
N THR A 97 -31.82 10.48 -7.88
CA THR A 97 -31.00 9.27 -7.80
C THR A 97 -30.09 9.33 -6.58
N GLY A 98 -29.56 8.20 -6.15
CA GLY A 98 -28.42 8.19 -5.21
C GLY A 98 -27.20 8.89 -5.82
N CYS A 99 -26.29 9.37 -4.98
CA CYS A 99 -25.00 9.91 -5.42
C CYS A 99 -23.95 8.80 -5.55
N TYR A 100 -22.75 9.15 -6.04
CA TYR A 100 -21.65 8.19 -6.18
C TYR A 100 -21.27 7.49 -4.87
N GLU A 101 -21.48 8.14 -3.73
CA GLU A 101 -21.08 7.65 -2.40
C GLU A 101 -22.23 7.00 -1.60
N CYS A 102 -23.44 6.91 -2.14
CA CYS A 102 -24.57 6.27 -1.46
C CYS A 102 -24.42 4.74 -1.32
N GLN A 103 -23.60 4.12 -2.18
CA GLN A 103 -23.28 2.70 -2.13
C GLN A 103 -21.76 2.52 -2.09
N PRO A 104 -21.23 1.57 -1.29
CA PRO A 104 -19.82 1.22 -1.34
C PRO A 104 -19.43 0.76 -2.75
N ARG A 105 -18.38 1.35 -3.33
CA ARG A 105 -17.93 1.02 -4.69
C ARG A 105 -16.57 0.34 -4.67
N GLY A 106 -16.54 -0.88 -5.22
CA GLY A 106 -15.37 -1.75 -5.29
C GLY A 106 -14.98 -2.31 -3.93
N ALA A 107 -14.34 -3.49 -3.92
CA ALA A 107 -13.44 -3.80 -2.83
C ALA A 107 -12.33 -2.74 -2.88
N GLY A 108 -12.07 -2.03 -1.78
CA GLY A 108 -10.96 -1.06 -1.74
C GLY A 108 -9.64 -1.70 -2.17
N GLN A 109 -8.58 -0.90 -2.25
CA GLN A 109 -7.24 -1.48 -2.40
C GLN A 109 -7.05 -2.59 -1.35
N ARG A 110 -6.64 -3.78 -1.81
CA ARG A 110 -6.39 -4.90 -0.90
C ARG A 110 -5.28 -4.47 0.06
N THR A 111 -5.59 -4.51 1.35
CA THR A 111 -4.62 -4.28 2.42
C THR A 111 -4.19 -5.63 2.99
N PHE A 112 -2.91 -5.74 3.33
CA PHE A 112 -2.33 -6.97 3.88
C PHE A 112 -1.73 -6.64 5.25
N PRO A 113 -1.82 -7.54 6.25
CA PRO A 113 -1.19 -7.31 7.55
C PRO A 113 0.34 -7.15 7.43
N ALA A 114 0.92 -6.22 8.18
CA ALA A 114 2.37 -5.96 8.15
C ALA A 114 3.20 -7.22 8.45
N CYS A 115 2.80 -8.03 9.43
CA CYS A 115 3.46 -9.31 9.74
C CYS A 115 3.44 -10.30 8.55
N THR A 116 2.37 -10.31 7.73
CA THR A 116 2.31 -11.13 6.52
C THR A 116 3.31 -10.66 5.48
N ILE A 117 3.48 -9.35 5.30
CA ILE A 117 4.40 -8.78 4.32
C ILE A 117 5.86 -8.92 4.77
N ARG A 118 6.14 -8.74 6.07
CA ARG A 118 7.50 -8.67 6.64
C ARG A 118 8.06 -10.03 7.04
N ASN A 119 7.22 -10.93 7.54
CA ASN A 119 7.67 -12.19 8.13
C ASN A 119 7.21 -13.40 7.31
N THR A 120 5.93 -13.51 6.98
CA THR A 120 5.37 -14.76 6.42
C THR A 120 4.58 -14.56 5.12
N PRO A 121 5.21 -14.07 4.04
CA PRO A 121 4.54 -13.89 2.76
C PRO A 121 4.19 -15.25 2.13
N SER A 122 2.89 -15.52 1.94
CA SER A 122 2.39 -16.78 1.39
C SER A 122 1.94 -16.73 -0.08
N GLU A 123 1.72 -15.54 -0.65
CA GLU A 123 1.26 -15.35 -2.02
C GLU A 123 2.21 -14.43 -2.80
N PRO A 124 2.35 -14.59 -4.13
CA PRO A 124 3.22 -13.73 -4.94
C PRO A 124 2.93 -12.22 -4.79
N ILE A 125 1.66 -11.87 -4.54
CA ILE A 125 1.27 -10.46 -4.32
C ILE A 125 1.91 -9.86 -3.06
N HIS A 126 2.15 -10.65 -2.01
CA HIS A 126 2.81 -10.15 -0.79
C HIS A 126 4.25 -9.72 -1.08
N CYS A 127 4.98 -10.46 -1.92
CA CYS A 127 6.33 -10.09 -2.35
C CYS A 127 6.34 -8.82 -3.21
N VAL A 128 5.32 -8.62 -4.05
CA VAL A 128 5.16 -7.39 -4.85
C VAL A 128 4.89 -6.19 -3.94
N VAL A 129 4.05 -6.36 -2.92
CA VAL A 129 3.78 -5.32 -1.91
C VAL A 129 5.05 -5.00 -1.10
N TRP A 130 5.78 -6.01 -0.64
CA TRP A 130 7.07 -5.84 0.04
C TRP A 130 8.08 -5.05 -0.83
N ALA A 131 8.18 -5.37 -2.13
CA ALA A 131 9.07 -4.67 -3.05
C ALA A 131 8.66 -3.20 -3.26
N LYS A 132 7.35 -2.91 -3.25
CA LYS A 132 6.84 -1.53 -3.31
C LYS A 132 7.21 -0.75 -2.03
N TYR A 133 7.04 -1.35 -0.86
CA TYR A 133 7.46 -0.75 0.42
C TYR A 133 8.97 -0.51 0.45
N LEU A 134 9.77 -1.47 -0.01
CA LEU A 134 11.22 -1.31 -0.13
C LEU A 134 11.59 -0.12 -1.02
N PHE A 135 10.92 0.03 -2.17
CA PHE A 135 11.15 1.17 -3.05
C PHE A 135 10.84 2.49 -2.34
N ASN A 136 9.71 2.58 -1.64
CA ASN A 136 9.34 3.78 -0.90
C ASN A 136 10.33 4.08 0.24
N GLN A 137 10.76 3.07 0.99
CA GLN A 137 11.80 3.18 2.02
C GLN A 137 13.10 3.74 1.45
N LEU A 138 13.57 3.25 0.30
CA LEU A 138 14.84 3.68 -0.28
C LEU A 138 14.77 5.02 -1.03
N PHE A 139 13.68 5.28 -1.76
CA PHE A 139 13.64 6.34 -2.78
C PHE A 139 12.39 7.24 -2.73
N GLY A 140 11.37 6.87 -1.95
CA GLY A 140 10.09 7.57 -1.91
C GLY A 140 9.83 8.32 -0.60
N GLU A 141 8.57 8.40 -0.22
CA GLU A 141 8.11 8.86 1.09
C GLU A 141 7.45 7.64 1.77
N PRO A 142 8.16 6.92 2.65
CA PRO A 142 7.61 5.75 3.30
C PRO A 142 6.59 6.18 4.34
N ASP A 143 5.51 5.42 4.45
CA ASP A 143 4.70 5.46 5.66
C ASP A 143 5.50 4.73 6.77
N VAL A 144 5.85 5.47 7.82
CA VAL A 144 6.75 4.97 8.88
C VAL A 144 6.08 3.85 9.67
N ASP A 145 4.75 3.86 9.75
CA ASP A 145 3.98 2.90 10.52
C ASP A 145 3.60 1.66 9.68
N ASP A 146 3.43 1.82 8.36
CA ASP A 146 2.84 0.78 7.49
C ASP A 146 3.78 0.18 6.43
N GLU A 147 4.93 0.81 6.14
CA GLU A 147 5.82 0.40 5.02
C GLU A 147 7.24 -0.05 5.46
N ASP A 148 7.42 -0.53 6.70
CA ASP A 148 8.68 -1.20 7.08
C ASP A 148 8.81 -2.58 6.39
N VAL A 149 10.04 -2.89 5.98
CA VAL A 149 10.40 -4.11 5.24
C VAL A 149 11.29 -5.06 6.04
N SER A 150 11.80 -4.62 7.18
CA SER A 150 12.67 -5.40 8.06
C SER A 150 11.85 -6.46 8.81
N PRO A 151 12.41 -7.63 9.16
CA PRO A 151 11.71 -8.63 9.98
C PRO A 151 11.08 -8.02 11.23
N ASP A 152 9.81 -8.32 11.48
CA ASP A 152 9.04 -7.80 12.61
C ASP A 152 9.21 -8.69 13.84
N LEU A 153 10.05 -8.25 14.77
CA LEU A 153 10.31 -8.96 16.03
C LEU A 153 9.15 -8.84 17.03
N THR A 154 8.15 -8.00 16.76
CA THR A 154 6.96 -7.80 17.62
C THR A 154 5.76 -8.63 17.18
N ASP A 155 5.93 -9.50 16.18
CA ASP A 155 4.88 -10.37 15.65
C ASP A 155 4.24 -11.24 16.75
N PRO A 156 2.92 -11.14 16.96
CA PRO A 156 2.20 -11.96 17.95
C PRO A 156 2.39 -13.47 17.79
N ASP A 157 2.64 -13.96 16.56
CA ASP A 157 2.90 -15.39 16.33
C ASP A 157 4.20 -15.88 17.02
N LEU A 158 5.07 -14.97 17.47
CA LEU A 158 6.31 -15.28 18.22
C LEU A 158 6.10 -15.50 19.71
N GLN A 159 4.97 -15.07 20.29
CA GLN A 159 4.75 -15.07 21.74
C GLN A 159 4.03 -16.34 22.24
N ARG A 160 3.94 -17.39 21.40
CA ARG A 160 3.12 -18.58 21.68
C ARG A 160 3.56 -19.38 22.92
N ASN A 161 4.77 -19.14 23.44
CA ASN A 161 5.37 -19.95 24.50
C ASN A 161 5.26 -19.39 25.94
N GLU A 162 4.68 -18.20 26.18
CA GLU A 162 4.64 -17.64 27.55
C GLU A 162 3.36 -17.94 28.36
N THR A 163 2.31 -18.51 27.78
CA THR A 163 1.02 -18.70 28.49
C THR A 163 0.81 -20.10 29.12
N THR A 164 1.85 -20.91 29.32
CA THR A 164 1.73 -22.22 30.00
C THR A 164 2.75 -22.45 31.12
N VAL A 165 2.90 -21.50 32.05
CA VAL A 165 3.41 -21.85 33.39
C VAL A 165 2.58 -21.16 34.47
N SER A 166 1.53 -21.85 34.91
CA SER A 166 0.93 -21.61 36.22
C SER A 166 1.20 -22.80 37.14
N LYS A 167 1.92 -22.50 38.23
CA LYS A 167 1.92 -23.16 39.55
C LYS A 167 2.29 -24.64 39.62
N GLY A 168 3.47 -24.92 40.20
CA GLY A 168 3.80 -26.22 40.76
C GLY A 168 5.22 -26.28 41.35
N THR A 169 5.33 -25.90 42.63
CA THR A 169 6.29 -26.38 43.67
C THR A 169 7.75 -26.72 43.34
N ASN A 170 8.64 -26.01 44.06
CA ASN A 170 10.01 -26.33 44.49
C ASN A 170 10.47 -27.78 44.31
N GLU A 171 11.62 -27.98 43.67
CA GLU A 171 12.72 -28.76 44.23
C GLU A 171 14.07 -28.41 43.58
N VAL A 172 15.07 -28.34 44.44
CA VAL A 172 16.46 -27.93 44.19
C VAL A 172 17.26 -29.16 43.75
N THR A 173 17.94 -29.09 42.61
CA THR A 173 19.22 -29.79 42.42
C THR A 173 20.12 -29.01 41.47
N ASN A 174 21.23 -28.54 42.00
CA ASN A 174 22.41 -28.13 41.25
C ASN A 174 22.98 -29.34 40.50
N ASP A 175 23.34 -29.19 39.23
CA ASP A 175 24.55 -29.83 38.76
C ASP A 175 25.19 -29.07 37.59
N SER A 176 26.52 -29.14 37.56
CA SER A 176 27.41 -28.23 36.84
C SER A 176 27.85 -28.73 35.46
N ALA A 177 28.29 -27.78 34.64
CA ALA A 177 29.26 -27.87 33.54
C ALA A 177 28.75 -28.25 32.13
N HIS A 178 28.70 -27.27 31.20
CA HIS A 178 29.83 -26.94 30.32
C HIS A 178 29.51 -25.68 29.47
N PRO A 179 30.45 -24.71 29.32
CA PRO A 179 30.23 -23.53 28.51
C PRO A 179 30.62 -23.79 27.04
N LYS A 180 29.78 -23.39 26.08
CA LYS A 180 30.21 -23.20 24.70
C LYS A 180 30.17 -21.72 24.36
N GLU A 181 31.37 -21.21 24.16
CA GLU A 181 31.71 -19.89 23.67
C GLU A 181 30.94 -19.56 22.38
N VAL A 182 30.28 -18.39 22.37
CA VAL A 182 29.80 -17.74 21.17
C VAL A 182 30.77 -16.59 20.91
N SER A 183 31.68 -16.77 19.96
CA SER A 183 32.57 -15.72 19.47
C SER A 183 32.02 -15.09 18.20
N GLU A 184 31.90 -13.77 18.27
CA GLU A 184 32.06 -12.78 17.20
C GLU A 184 30.91 -12.47 16.23
N SER A 185 30.36 -11.26 16.46
CA SER A 185 30.09 -10.24 15.43
C SER A 185 28.85 -10.41 14.58
N THR A 186 27.68 -10.50 15.19
CA THR A 186 26.41 -10.17 14.51
C THR A 186 25.86 -8.90 15.14
N SER A 187 26.01 -7.76 14.46
CA SER A 187 25.31 -6.53 14.82
C SER A 187 23.83 -6.69 14.49
N VAL A 188 23.11 -7.30 15.43
CA VAL A 188 21.65 -7.28 15.50
C VAL A 188 21.25 -5.83 15.73
N ILE A 189 20.87 -5.12 14.67
CA ILE A 189 20.26 -3.79 14.79
C ILE A 189 18.77 -4.01 15.09
N GLY A 190 18.50 -4.33 16.35
CA GLY A 190 17.18 -4.25 16.98
C GLY A 190 17.25 -3.18 18.07
N SER A 191 16.51 -2.08 17.86
CA SER A 191 16.28 -0.92 18.72
C SER A 191 16.90 -0.89 20.13
N ALA A 192 18.00 -0.14 20.26
CA ALA A 192 18.25 0.80 21.37
C ALA A 192 19.43 1.72 20.98
N ASN A 193 19.19 3.04 20.98
CA ASN A 193 20.11 4.16 20.69
C ASN A 193 20.57 4.34 19.22
N GLY A 194 19.92 5.27 18.50
CA GLY A 194 20.46 5.87 17.27
C GLY A 194 20.37 5.01 16.00
N SER A 195 19.27 4.26 15.82
CA SER A 195 19.10 3.40 14.63
C SER A 195 19.06 4.21 13.34
N THR A 196 20.12 4.13 12.55
CA THR A 196 20.17 4.61 11.16
C THR A 196 19.07 3.94 10.34
N SER A 197 18.26 4.72 9.61
CA SER A 197 17.23 4.14 8.73
C SER A 197 17.84 3.33 7.59
N LEU A 198 17.06 2.42 6.97
CA LEU A 198 17.53 1.67 5.80
C LEU A 198 18.01 2.64 4.68
N ARG A 199 17.27 3.74 4.50
CA ARG A 199 17.63 4.81 3.55
C ARG A 199 18.96 5.46 3.90
N ASP A 200 19.14 5.88 5.15
CA ASP A 200 20.34 6.60 5.57
C ASP A 200 21.57 5.68 5.49
N TRP A 201 21.41 4.42 5.91
CA TRP A 201 22.44 3.40 5.80
C TRP A 201 22.83 3.18 4.34
N PHE A 202 21.86 2.96 3.45
CA PHE A 202 22.14 2.73 2.03
C PHE A 202 22.73 3.98 1.36
N SER A 203 22.21 5.16 1.70
CA SER A 203 22.68 6.45 1.16
C SER A 203 24.13 6.73 1.54
N ALA A 204 24.56 6.37 2.74
CA ALA A 204 25.96 6.48 3.15
C ALA A 204 26.87 5.61 2.25
N GLN A 205 26.47 4.36 2.01
CA GLN A 205 27.22 3.45 1.13
C GLN A 205 27.25 3.92 -0.33
N TRP A 206 26.20 4.62 -0.77
CA TRP A 206 26.08 5.14 -2.12
C TRP A 206 26.87 6.44 -2.36
N LYS A 207 26.92 7.35 -1.38
CA LYS A 207 27.56 8.68 -1.51
C LYS A 207 29.07 8.65 -1.45
N GLU A 208 29.67 7.71 -0.73
CA GLU A 208 31.13 7.67 -0.54
C GLU A 208 31.92 7.29 -1.80
N LYS A 209 31.28 6.96 -2.93
CA LYS A 209 31.93 6.21 -4.02
C LYS A 209 31.58 6.73 -5.43
N ASN A 210 32.53 7.41 -6.05
CA ASN A 210 32.39 8.10 -7.35
C ASN A 210 32.68 7.22 -8.60
N HIS A 211 32.93 5.91 -8.45
CA HIS A 211 33.25 5.02 -9.58
C HIS A 211 32.20 3.91 -9.81
N GLU A 212 31.91 3.61 -11.08
CA GLU A 212 30.92 2.61 -11.54
C GLU A 212 31.04 1.25 -10.82
N GLY A 213 32.26 0.70 -10.71
CA GLY A 213 32.53 -0.58 -10.03
C GLY A 213 32.21 -0.59 -8.54
N GLN A 214 32.08 0.59 -7.91
CA GLN A 214 31.81 0.72 -6.49
C GLN A 214 30.31 0.92 -6.19
N ARG A 215 29.52 1.38 -7.16
CA ARG A 215 28.04 1.38 -7.07
C ARG A 215 27.48 -0.04 -7.08
N LEU A 216 28.10 -0.92 -7.87
CA LEU A 216 27.84 -2.37 -7.83
C LEU A 216 28.07 -2.96 -6.43
N THR A 217 29.06 -2.45 -5.68
CA THR A 217 29.29 -2.87 -4.30
C THR A 217 28.16 -2.45 -3.36
N ALA A 218 27.67 -1.20 -3.46
CA ALA A 218 26.55 -0.74 -2.63
C ALA A 218 25.26 -1.52 -2.92
N ALA A 219 24.96 -1.78 -4.21
CA ALA A 219 23.84 -2.63 -4.60
C ALA A 219 23.99 -4.08 -4.11
N ARG A 220 25.20 -4.65 -4.20
CA ARG A 220 25.52 -5.99 -3.65
C ARG A 220 25.30 -6.04 -2.15
N ASN A 221 25.72 -5.01 -1.40
CA ASN A 221 25.53 -4.93 0.05
C ASN A 221 24.05 -4.84 0.43
N LEU A 222 23.27 -4.03 -0.30
CA LEU A 222 21.83 -3.96 -0.08
C LEU A 222 21.15 -5.31 -0.36
N ALA A 223 21.48 -5.96 -1.47
CA ALA A 223 20.95 -7.29 -1.81
C ALA A 223 21.33 -8.33 -0.74
N TRP A 224 22.57 -8.31 -0.25
CA TRP A 224 23.02 -9.20 0.82
C TRP A 224 22.26 -8.93 2.13
N ARG A 225 22.05 -7.66 2.50
CA ARG A 225 21.27 -7.31 3.68
C ARG A 225 19.85 -7.89 3.60
N LEU A 226 19.14 -7.60 2.53
CA LEU A 226 17.72 -7.93 2.39
C LEU A 226 17.46 -9.44 2.15
N PHE A 227 18.26 -10.08 1.30
CA PHE A 227 18.00 -11.45 0.85
C PHE A 227 18.86 -12.51 1.54
N HIS A 228 19.81 -12.09 2.38
CA HIS A 228 20.56 -13.02 3.23
C HIS A 228 20.40 -12.68 4.70
N GLN A 229 20.90 -11.52 5.15
CA GLN A 229 20.98 -11.21 6.59
C GLN A 229 19.59 -11.12 7.25
N ASP A 230 18.63 -10.46 6.59
CA ASP A 230 17.27 -10.35 7.11
C ASP A 230 16.56 -11.71 7.06
N LEU A 231 16.80 -12.54 6.04
CA LEU A 231 16.28 -13.91 5.99
C LEU A 231 16.92 -14.82 7.05
N VAL A 232 18.20 -14.66 7.37
CA VAL A 232 18.85 -15.38 8.49
C VAL A 232 18.21 -14.99 9.82
N THR A 233 17.94 -13.69 10.02
CA THR A 233 17.20 -13.20 11.20
C THR A 233 15.82 -13.85 11.28
N LEU A 234 15.11 -13.88 10.15
CA LEU A 234 13.77 -14.43 10.03
C LEU A 234 13.73 -15.95 10.30
N VAL A 235 14.70 -16.72 9.78
CA VAL A 235 14.89 -18.15 10.11
C VAL A 235 15.14 -18.35 11.61
N GLY A 236 15.85 -17.42 12.25
CA GLY A 236 16.08 -17.42 13.69
C GLY A 236 14.80 -17.34 14.53
N MET A 237 13.71 -16.81 13.97
CA MET A 237 12.39 -16.69 14.61
C MET A 237 11.63 -18.03 14.54
N ARG A 238 12.15 -19.05 15.23
CA ARG A 238 11.73 -20.45 15.11
C ARG A 238 10.23 -20.71 15.25
N ASP A 239 9.53 -19.96 16.10
CA ASP A 239 8.09 -20.13 16.33
C ASP A 239 7.23 -19.83 15.09
N LEU A 240 7.79 -19.10 14.10
CA LEU A 240 7.15 -18.91 12.80
C LEU A 240 7.24 -20.15 11.90
N TRP A 241 8.13 -21.10 12.16
CA TRP A 241 8.44 -22.19 11.21
C TRP A 241 8.17 -23.59 11.78
N VAL A 242 8.45 -23.79 13.07
CA VAL A 242 8.33 -25.09 13.73
C VAL A 242 6.85 -25.47 13.89
N ASP A 243 6.52 -26.72 13.57
CA ASP A 243 5.16 -27.29 13.65
C ASP A 243 4.08 -26.53 12.85
N ARG A 244 4.49 -25.71 11.87
CA ARG A 244 3.58 -25.03 10.93
C ARG A 244 3.51 -25.80 9.62
N ARG A 245 2.36 -26.39 9.31
CA ARG A 245 2.14 -27.12 8.04
C ARG A 245 1.75 -26.21 6.88
N ASP A 246 1.32 -24.99 7.20
CA ASP A 246 0.81 -23.98 6.27
C ASP A 246 1.92 -23.11 5.64
N ARG A 247 3.14 -23.17 6.17
CA ARG A 247 4.27 -22.36 5.70
C ARG A 247 5.58 -23.11 5.80
N ARG A 248 6.53 -22.74 4.93
CA ARG A 248 7.89 -23.30 4.92
C ARG A 248 8.87 -22.20 5.32
N GLU A 249 9.89 -22.60 6.07
CA GLU A 249 11.03 -21.75 6.40
C GLU A 249 11.68 -21.17 5.12
N PRO A 250 11.95 -19.86 5.07
CA PRO A 250 12.61 -19.24 3.92
C PRO A 250 14.07 -19.72 3.82
N SER A 251 14.61 -19.74 2.60
CA SER A 251 16.01 -20.10 2.37
C SER A 251 16.84 -18.84 2.09
N PRO A 252 17.73 -18.41 3.01
CA PRO A 252 18.61 -17.28 2.77
C PRO A 252 19.45 -17.47 1.51
N MET A 253 19.61 -16.41 0.72
CA MET A 253 20.42 -16.45 -0.50
C MET A 253 21.89 -16.70 -0.17
N ASP A 254 22.53 -17.65 -0.82
CA ASP A 254 23.97 -17.91 -0.60
C ASP A 254 24.88 -16.90 -1.33
N SER A 255 26.13 -16.78 -0.90
CA SER A 255 27.10 -15.86 -1.51
C SER A 255 27.39 -16.20 -2.97
N SER A 256 27.38 -17.49 -3.33
CA SER A 256 27.68 -17.96 -4.68
C SER A 256 26.60 -17.56 -5.70
N THR A 257 25.35 -17.50 -5.26
CA THR A 257 24.17 -17.13 -6.02
C THR A 257 24.20 -15.64 -6.31
N LEU A 258 24.54 -14.83 -5.29
CA LEU A 258 24.73 -13.39 -5.47
C LEU A 258 25.88 -13.09 -6.43
N GLU A 259 27.00 -13.81 -6.33
CA GLU A 259 28.14 -13.65 -7.24
C GLU A 259 27.79 -14.00 -8.69
N LYS A 260 27.09 -15.12 -8.90
CA LYS A 260 26.58 -15.50 -10.23
C LYS A 260 25.64 -14.44 -10.79
N ALA A 261 24.73 -13.91 -9.98
CA ALA A 261 23.76 -12.89 -10.41
C ALA A 261 24.43 -11.58 -10.83
N VAL A 262 25.49 -11.15 -10.12
CA VAL A 262 26.24 -9.94 -10.46
C VAL A 262 27.07 -10.13 -11.72
N ASN A 263 27.72 -11.29 -11.87
CA ASN A 263 28.60 -11.58 -13.02
C ASN A 263 27.83 -11.80 -14.34
N HIS A 264 26.55 -12.17 -14.28
CA HIS A 264 25.74 -12.42 -15.49
C HIS A 264 25.28 -11.14 -16.22
N ASN A 265 25.44 -9.98 -15.59
CA ASN A 265 25.09 -8.65 -16.13
C ASN A 265 26.33 -7.78 -16.44
N SER A 266 27.54 -8.35 -16.38
CA SER A 266 28.81 -7.68 -16.72
C SER A 266 29.30 -8.03 -18.12
#